data_AF-A0A328D1D2-F1
#
_entry.id   AF-A0A328D1D2-F1
#
_cell.length_a   1.000
_cell.length_b   1.000
_cell.length_c   1.000
_cell.angle_alpha   90.00
_cell.angle_beta   90.00
_cell.angle_gamma   90.00
#
_symmetry.space_group_name_H-M   'P 1'
#
loop_
_entity.id
_entity.type
_entity.pdbx_description
1 polymer ?
#
loop_
_entity_poly.entity_id
_entity_poly.type
_entity_poly.pdbx_seq_one_letter_code
_entity_poly.pdbx_strand_id
1 'polypeptide(L)'
;MTVGSTTVLQWHCEPVFRSQKECYSYFVNCQGGYFGEVARATGDIRRQVLDEVEIRELLIDQVGHRCCWGSRPARTWKIHAVEDCNVYAGTLDTFMEERETTTETEPYFGGSIEGHDKKPEVGLWELDLRSEFPVFFTPYKESRIRVPHSEIIGKCPGCHGRGSVVCPTCNADQDPGFYREGQTSQCPMCYGRGLIAHKDGSDTVCQNCKGNGKLSCATCESCGLMKCQTCQGSGSMVSRKVAVVRWKTVSARKVSAASGAASVPDDVFHRAKGVELWNNQAAYQCTPAHFSDSYFLNRFSSEVIAERGPVPPLARVICERHVISVVPVTRVTMTAHHRNRSFSFYIIGHRREVYLRDTDYPSTFCWGLCPCFDWL
;
A
#
# COMPACT_ATOMS: atom_id res chain seq x y z
N MET A 1 12.91 -60.78 -44.66
CA MET A 1 11.78 -61.18 -43.78
C MET A 1 12.38 -61.61 -42.45
N THR A 2 11.92 -61.00 -41.36
CA THR A 2 12.06 -61.42 -39.94
C THR A 2 13.41 -61.98 -39.46
N VAL A 3 14.17 -61.18 -38.71
CA VAL A 3 14.85 -61.45 -37.41
C VAL A 3 15.25 -60.05 -36.88
N GLY A 4 15.05 -59.59 -35.65
CA GLY A 4 15.03 -60.23 -34.35
C GLY A 4 16.31 -59.87 -33.57
N SER A 5 16.21 -58.83 -32.73
CA SER A 5 16.88 -58.61 -31.41
C SER A 5 18.40 -58.74 -31.24
N THR A 6 19.07 -57.67 -30.76
CA THR A 6 20.08 -57.75 -29.66
C THR A 6 20.31 -56.41 -28.91
N THR A 7 19.81 -56.35 -27.68
CA THR A 7 20.43 -55.95 -26.39
C THR A 7 21.44 -54.76 -26.24
N VAL A 8 20.99 -53.76 -25.46
CA VAL A 8 21.62 -52.98 -24.34
C VAL A 8 22.98 -52.29 -24.55
N LEU A 9 22.99 -50.96 -24.37
CA LEU A 9 23.88 -50.26 -23.44
C LEU A 9 23.23 -48.95 -22.93
N GLN A 10 23.16 -48.87 -21.61
CA GLN A 10 22.58 -47.83 -20.77
C GLN A 10 23.67 -46.84 -20.38
N TRP A 11 23.47 -45.52 -20.53
CA TRP A 11 24.04 -44.48 -19.66
C TRP A 11 23.11 -43.26 -19.60
N HIS A 12 22.96 -42.74 -18.38
CA HIS A 12 21.98 -41.78 -17.90
C HIS A 12 22.23 -40.32 -18.32
N CYS A 13 21.14 -39.53 -18.40
CA CYS A 13 21.05 -38.20 -17.79
C CYS A 13 19.60 -37.93 -17.34
N GLU A 14 19.47 -37.45 -16.11
CA GLU A 14 18.27 -37.37 -15.27
C GLU A 14 17.22 -36.33 -15.72
N PRO A 15 15.95 -36.47 -15.29
CA PRO A 15 14.94 -35.41 -15.35
C PRO A 15 14.93 -34.61 -14.04
N VAL A 16 15.24 -33.32 -14.09
CA VAL A 16 15.04 -32.41 -12.94
C VAL A 16 13.86 -31.48 -13.23
N PHE A 17 12.96 -31.35 -12.25
CA PHE A 17 11.81 -30.45 -12.15
C PHE A 17 10.49 -30.87 -12.85
N ARG A 18 9.90 -31.96 -12.34
CA ARG A 18 8.43 -32.10 -12.21
C ARG A 18 8.07 -31.99 -10.73
N SER A 19 7.65 -30.81 -10.27
CA SER A 19 6.84 -30.62 -9.05
C SER A 19 6.70 -29.12 -8.76
N GLN A 20 5.72 -28.46 -9.40
CA GLN A 20 5.23 -27.15 -8.93
C GLN A 20 3.77 -26.89 -9.31
N LYS A 21 2.99 -27.97 -9.54
CA LYS A 21 1.55 -27.89 -9.83
C LYS A 21 0.64 -28.31 -8.67
N GLU A 22 1.19 -28.62 -7.49
CA GLU A 22 0.40 -29.13 -6.36
C GLU A 22 0.77 -28.39 -5.07
N CYS A 23 0.34 -27.13 -4.94
CA CYS A 23 0.14 -26.49 -3.61
C CYS A 23 -0.70 -25.21 -3.68
N TYR A 24 -1.74 -25.17 -4.52
CA TYR A 24 -2.89 -24.27 -4.37
C TYR A 24 -4.16 -24.98 -4.89
N SER A 25 -4.40 -26.18 -4.38
CA SER A 25 -5.65 -26.91 -4.58
C SER A 25 -6.43 -26.85 -3.26
N TYR A 26 -6.99 -25.68 -2.96
CA TYR A 26 -8.12 -25.59 -2.05
C TYR A 26 -9.14 -24.65 -2.67
N PHE A 27 -10.18 -25.28 -3.21
CA PHE A 27 -11.41 -24.68 -3.64
C PHE A 27 -11.94 -23.76 -2.54
N VAL A 28 -11.76 -22.45 -2.70
CA VAL A 28 -12.84 -21.55 -2.32
C VAL A 28 -13.91 -21.81 -3.36
N ASN A 29 -14.96 -22.50 -2.93
CA ASN A 29 -16.15 -22.77 -3.70
C ASN A 29 -16.91 -21.44 -3.87
N CYS A 30 -16.31 -20.47 -4.57
CA CYS A 30 -17.10 -19.51 -5.29
C CYS A 30 -17.74 -20.34 -6.39
N GLN A 31 -19.01 -20.70 -6.20
CA GLN A 31 -19.88 -21.07 -7.31
C GLN A 31 -19.82 -19.90 -8.29
N GLY A 32 -18.85 -19.94 -9.20
CA GLY A 32 -18.91 -19.27 -10.48
C GLY A 32 -20.02 -19.97 -11.22
N GLY A 33 -21.25 -19.56 -10.91
CA GLY A 33 -22.41 -19.94 -11.66
C GLY A 33 -22.08 -19.71 -13.12
N TYR A 34 -22.40 -20.71 -13.93
CA TYR A 34 -22.49 -20.59 -15.37
C TYR A 34 -23.28 -19.32 -15.71
N PHE A 35 -22.60 -18.20 -15.90
CA PHE A 35 -23.21 -17.00 -16.46
C PHE A 35 -23.18 -17.13 -17.98
N GLY A 36 -23.83 -18.19 -18.46
CA GLY A 36 -24.38 -18.28 -19.81
C GLY A 36 -25.66 -17.44 -19.98
N GLU A 37 -26.01 -16.61 -18.99
CA GLU A 37 -27.26 -15.83 -18.98
C GLU A 37 -27.12 -14.36 -18.53
N VAL A 38 -25.95 -13.70 -18.70
CA VAL A 38 -25.90 -12.21 -18.72
C VAL A 38 -26.03 -11.66 -20.15
N ALA A 39 -26.34 -12.51 -21.13
CA ALA A 39 -26.78 -12.05 -22.45
C ALA A 39 -28.24 -11.54 -22.45
N ARG A 40 -28.92 -11.48 -21.29
CA ARG A 40 -30.29 -10.96 -21.16
C ARG A 40 -30.43 -9.70 -20.30
N ALA A 41 -29.34 -9.12 -19.82
CA ALA A 41 -29.32 -7.76 -19.26
C ALA A 41 -28.61 -6.75 -20.19
N THR A 42 -28.45 -7.08 -21.47
CA THR A 42 -28.12 -6.14 -22.56
C THR A 42 -29.36 -5.44 -23.14
N GLY A 43 -30.46 -5.45 -22.38
CA GLY A 43 -31.61 -4.59 -22.63
C GLY A 43 -31.33 -3.19 -22.08
N ASP A 44 -31.18 -2.23 -22.98
CA ASP A 44 -31.09 -0.80 -22.73
C ASP A 44 -29.74 -0.22 -22.22
N ILE A 45 -28.66 -0.39 -22.99
CA ILE A 45 -27.92 0.83 -23.40
C ILE A 45 -28.66 1.39 -24.63
N ARG A 46 -29.94 1.74 -24.44
CA ARG A 46 -30.62 2.63 -25.36
C ARG A 46 -29.77 3.89 -25.32
N ARG A 47 -29.29 4.35 -26.49
CA ARG A 47 -28.92 5.77 -26.66
C ARG A 47 -30.02 6.55 -25.94
N GLN A 48 -29.73 7.15 -24.79
CA GLN A 48 -30.62 8.15 -24.23
C GLN A 48 -30.45 9.33 -25.17
N VAL A 49 -31.19 9.29 -26.28
CA VAL A 49 -31.28 10.41 -27.19
C VAL A 49 -32.00 11.49 -26.40
N LEU A 50 -31.22 12.40 -25.84
CA LEU A 50 -31.77 13.58 -25.19
C LEU A 50 -32.51 14.36 -26.28
N ASP A 51 -33.77 14.65 -26.04
CA ASP A 51 -34.53 15.50 -26.95
C ASP A 51 -34.16 16.98 -26.74
N GLU A 52 -34.58 17.83 -27.68
CA GLU A 52 -34.28 19.27 -27.59
C GLU A 52 -34.87 19.90 -26.32
N VAL A 53 -35.98 19.37 -25.80
CA VAL A 53 -36.66 19.91 -24.62
C VAL A 53 -35.80 19.66 -23.38
N GLU A 54 -35.41 18.41 -23.13
CA GLU A 54 -34.53 18.02 -22.02
C GLU A 54 -33.19 18.77 -22.08
N ILE A 55 -32.56 18.85 -23.25
CA ILE A 55 -31.30 19.57 -23.42
C ILE A 55 -31.45 21.03 -23.00
N ARG A 56 -32.55 21.66 -23.39
CA ARG A 56 -32.82 23.07 -23.09
C ARG A 56 -33.15 23.27 -21.61
N GLU A 57 -33.91 22.38 -20.99
CA GLU A 57 -34.22 22.41 -19.56
C GLU A 57 -32.96 22.32 -18.70
N LEU A 58 -32.08 21.35 -19.00
CA LEU A 58 -30.80 21.18 -18.31
C LEU A 58 -29.92 22.44 -18.40
N LEU A 59 -29.85 23.04 -19.59
CA LEU A 59 -29.09 24.28 -19.77
C LEU A 59 -29.73 25.47 -19.01
N ILE A 60 -31.07 25.58 -19.04
CA ILE A 60 -31.79 26.66 -18.33
C ILE A 60 -31.58 26.56 -16.83
N ASP A 61 -31.67 25.35 -16.27
CA ASP A 61 -31.40 25.08 -14.86
C ASP A 61 -29.99 25.53 -14.47
N GLN A 62 -28.98 25.08 -15.23
CA GLN A 62 -27.58 25.45 -14.97
C GLN A 62 -27.32 26.96 -15.11
N VAL A 63 -27.97 27.63 -16.07
CA VAL A 63 -27.89 29.09 -16.24
C VAL A 63 -28.60 29.80 -15.07
N GLY A 64 -29.71 29.26 -14.58
CA GLY A 64 -30.46 29.80 -13.44
C GLY A 64 -29.66 29.84 -12.15
N HIS A 65 -28.74 28.89 -11.96
CA HIS A 65 -27.81 28.86 -10.82
C HIS A 65 -26.70 29.92 -10.89
N ARG A 66 -26.56 30.66 -12.00
CA ARG A 66 -25.48 31.66 -12.20
C ARG A 66 -26.05 33.06 -12.38
N CYS A 67 -25.90 33.88 -11.34
CA CYS A 67 -26.47 35.23 -11.24
C CYS A 67 -26.15 36.18 -12.41
N CYS A 68 -24.99 36.02 -13.06
CA CYS A 68 -24.52 36.94 -14.09
C CYS A 68 -24.70 36.38 -15.51
N TRP A 69 -25.49 35.32 -15.69
CA TRP A 69 -25.83 34.75 -16.99
C TRP A 69 -27.27 35.11 -17.39
N GLY A 70 -27.42 35.77 -18.54
CA GLY A 70 -28.74 36.09 -19.08
C GLY A 70 -29.40 34.84 -19.68
N SER A 71 -30.68 34.59 -19.40
CA SER A 71 -31.38 33.37 -19.83
C SER A 71 -31.70 33.27 -21.33
N ARG A 72 -31.57 34.39 -22.07
CA ARG A 72 -32.02 34.49 -23.47
C ARG A 72 -31.31 33.50 -24.41
N PRO A 73 -29.97 33.33 -24.38
CA PRO A 73 -29.31 32.34 -25.23
C PRO A 73 -29.81 30.92 -24.99
N ALA A 74 -29.96 30.51 -23.72
CA ALA A 74 -30.46 29.19 -23.37
C ALA A 74 -31.90 28.95 -23.85
N ARG A 75 -32.75 29.99 -23.84
CA ARG A 75 -34.17 29.89 -24.22
C ARG A 75 -34.46 30.05 -25.70
N THR A 76 -33.64 30.80 -26.45
CA THR A 76 -33.99 31.21 -27.83
C THR A 76 -32.97 30.85 -28.89
N TRP A 77 -31.75 30.44 -28.54
CA TRP A 77 -30.80 30.01 -29.58
C TRP A 77 -31.22 28.63 -30.11
N LYS A 78 -30.90 28.39 -31.38
CA LYS A 78 -31.21 27.11 -32.04
C LYS A 78 -30.14 26.10 -31.68
N ILE A 79 -30.55 24.87 -31.33
CA ILE A 79 -29.62 23.75 -31.24
C ILE A 79 -29.17 23.41 -32.68
N HIS A 80 -27.89 23.64 -32.95
CA HIS A 80 -27.30 23.42 -34.26
C HIS A 80 -26.76 22.00 -34.40
N ALA A 81 -26.10 21.48 -33.36
CA ALA A 81 -25.54 20.14 -33.36
C ALA A 81 -25.62 19.52 -31.96
N VAL A 82 -25.84 18.20 -31.93
CA VAL A 82 -25.78 17.35 -30.73
C VAL A 82 -24.87 16.18 -31.09
N GLU A 83 -23.74 16.07 -30.40
CA GLU A 83 -22.66 15.14 -30.75
C GLU A 83 -22.32 14.25 -29.56
N ASP A 84 -22.32 12.93 -29.77
CA ASP A 84 -21.88 11.95 -28.77
C ASP A 84 -20.35 11.96 -28.69
N CYS A 85 -19.82 12.48 -27.58
CA CYS A 85 -18.39 12.66 -27.31
C CYS A 85 -17.92 11.77 -26.14
N ASN A 86 -18.43 10.53 -26.08
CA ASN A 86 -18.18 9.59 -24.98
C ASN A 86 -16.70 9.49 -24.59
N VAL A 87 -16.47 9.33 -23.29
CA VAL A 87 -15.14 9.16 -22.71
C VAL A 87 -15.01 7.75 -22.18
N TYR A 88 -13.96 7.05 -22.57
CA TYR A 88 -13.67 5.69 -22.15
C TYR A 88 -12.52 5.69 -21.14
N ALA A 89 -12.70 4.98 -20.03
CA ALA A 89 -11.69 4.81 -19.01
C ALA A 89 -11.42 3.32 -18.81
N GLY A 90 -10.15 2.93 -18.90
CA GLY A 90 -9.69 1.58 -18.68
C GLY A 90 -8.74 1.52 -17.49
N THR A 91 -8.90 0.51 -16.65
CA THR A 91 -8.01 0.24 -15.52
C THR A 91 -7.55 -1.21 -15.52
N LEU A 92 -6.26 -1.42 -15.29
CA LEU A 92 -5.68 -2.71 -14.95
C LEU A 92 -5.16 -2.65 -13.52
N ASP A 93 -5.88 -3.29 -12.61
CA ASP A 93 -5.45 -3.46 -11.22
C ASP A 93 -4.63 -4.74 -11.12
N THR A 94 -3.37 -4.65 -10.72
CA THR A 94 -2.50 -5.80 -10.41
C THR A 94 -2.37 -5.93 -8.90
N PHE A 95 -2.93 -7.01 -8.36
CA PHE A 95 -2.83 -7.34 -6.94
C PHE A 95 -1.70 -8.33 -6.70
N MET A 96 -0.75 -7.94 -5.86
CA MET A 96 0.49 -8.69 -5.64
C MET A 96 0.80 -8.85 -4.15
N GLU A 97 1.56 -9.89 -3.86
CA GLU A 97 2.07 -10.21 -2.53
C GLU A 97 3.59 -10.23 -2.54
N GLU A 98 4.20 -9.52 -1.61
CA GLU A 98 5.63 -9.50 -1.37
C GLU A 98 5.92 -10.13 -0.01
N ARG A 99 6.95 -10.98 0.05
CA ARG A 99 7.42 -11.53 1.33
C ARG A 99 8.91 -11.24 1.50
N GLU A 100 9.27 -10.77 2.68
CA GLU A 100 10.64 -10.55 3.11
C GLU A 100 10.87 -11.13 4.50
N THR A 101 12.12 -11.46 4.82
CA THR A 101 12.50 -11.96 6.15
C THR A 101 13.36 -10.93 6.86
N THR A 102 12.97 -10.58 8.09
CA THR A 102 13.77 -9.75 9.01
C THR A 102 14.14 -10.58 10.24
N THR A 103 15.32 -10.33 10.82
CA THR A 103 15.73 -10.96 12.09
C THR A 103 15.46 -10.00 13.24
N GLU A 104 14.74 -10.47 14.25
CA GLU A 104 14.54 -9.76 15.51
C GLU A 104 15.34 -10.44 16.61
N THR A 105 16.01 -9.66 17.46
CA THR A 105 16.86 -10.17 18.55
C THR A 105 16.45 -9.55 19.88
N GLU A 106 16.20 -10.37 20.89
CA GLU A 106 15.77 -9.94 22.23
C GLU A 106 16.55 -10.68 23.35
N PRO A 107 16.64 -10.10 24.57
CA PRO A 107 17.26 -10.77 25.70
C PRO A 107 16.58 -12.10 26.02
N TYR A 108 17.37 -13.15 26.20
CA TYR A 108 16.85 -14.47 26.52
C TYR A 108 17.00 -14.77 28.01
N PHE A 109 15.89 -14.90 28.74
CA PHE A 109 15.87 -15.13 30.20
C PHE A 109 15.72 -16.61 30.61
N GLY A 110 15.80 -17.53 29.65
CA GLY A 110 15.49 -18.95 29.85
C GLY A 110 14.08 -19.34 29.42
N GLY A 111 13.87 -20.63 29.20
CA GLY A 111 12.63 -21.20 28.67
C GLY A 111 12.89 -22.45 27.82
N SER A 112 11.85 -23.19 27.48
CA SER A 112 11.94 -24.20 26.43
C SER A 112 11.68 -23.53 25.08
N ILE A 113 12.70 -23.35 24.28
CA ILE A 113 12.52 -23.06 22.86
C ILE A 113 12.25 -24.39 22.16
N GLU A 114 11.23 -24.46 21.30
CA GLU A 114 11.06 -25.57 20.38
C GLU A 114 12.23 -25.54 19.39
N GLY A 115 13.35 -26.14 19.80
CA GLY A 115 14.62 -26.02 19.11
C GLY A 115 14.53 -26.44 17.64
N HIS A 116 15.33 -25.75 16.83
CA HIS A 116 15.65 -26.06 15.43
C HIS A 116 15.98 -27.54 15.18
N ASP A 117 16.35 -28.30 16.21
CA ASP A 117 16.69 -29.73 16.13
C ASP A 117 15.48 -30.66 15.93
N LYS A 118 14.23 -30.19 16.15
CA LYS A 118 13.03 -31.05 16.07
C LYS A 118 12.29 -30.97 14.74
N LYS A 119 12.30 -29.82 14.08
CA LYS A 119 11.64 -29.59 12.78
C LYS A 119 12.43 -28.57 11.97
N PRO A 120 12.52 -28.76 10.63
CA PRO A 120 13.16 -27.80 9.76
C PRO A 120 12.40 -26.47 9.76
N GLU A 121 13.14 -25.38 9.59
CA GLU A 121 12.58 -24.04 9.39
C GLU A 121 11.66 -24.03 8.15
N VAL A 122 10.48 -23.41 8.30
CA VAL A 122 9.49 -23.31 7.23
C VAL A 122 9.92 -22.28 6.18
N GLY A 123 9.82 -22.61 4.90
CA GLY A 123 10.13 -21.68 3.82
C GLY A 123 9.20 -20.46 3.85
N LEU A 124 9.72 -19.29 3.46
CA LEU A 124 8.96 -18.02 3.53
C LEU A 124 7.62 -18.07 2.76
N TRP A 125 7.59 -18.78 1.64
CA TRP A 125 6.39 -18.98 0.81
C TRP A 125 5.50 -20.15 1.23
N GLU A 126 5.93 -20.94 2.22
CA GLU A 126 5.20 -22.09 2.79
C GLU A 126 4.40 -21.70 4.05
N LEU A 127 4.60 -20.48 4.57
CA LEU A 127 3.83 -19.95 5.69
C LEU A 127 2.34 -19.90 5.34
N ASP A 128 1.49 -20.43 6.25
CA ASP A 128 0.04 -20.31 6.16
C ASP A 128 -0.38 -18.89 6.57
N LEU A 129 -0.87 -18.14 5.59
CA LEU A 129 -1.31 -16.74 5.75
C LEU A 129 -2.83 -16.58 5.61
N ARG A 130 -3.61 -17.66 5.65
CA ARG A 130 -5.06 -17.60 5.37
C ARG A 130 -5.81 -16.61 6.26
N SER A 131 -5.44 -16.51 7.54
CA SER A 131 -6.04 -15.54 8.48
C SER A 131 -5.63 -14.10 8.21
N GLU A 132 -4.45 -13.90 7.62
CA GLU A 132 -3.87 -12.60 7.33
C GLU A 132 -4.20 -12.10 5.92
N PHE A 133 -4.70 -12.97 5.05
CA PHE A 133 -4.97 -12.62 3.65
C PHE A 133 -6.07 -11.55 3.56
N PRO A 134 -5.80 -10.39 2.94
CA PRO A 134 -6.79 -9.32 2.82
C PRO A 134 -7.82 -9.62 1.73
N VAL A 135 -8.87 -8.80 1.67
CA VAL A 135 -9.80 -8.80 0.54
C VAL A 135 -9.03 -8.41 -0.74
N PHE A 136 -9.37 -9.05 -1.87
CA PHE A 136 -8.75 -8.75 -3.15
C PHE A 136 -8.80 -7.26 -3.49
N PHE A 137 -7.72 -6.78 -4.10
CA PHE A 137 -7.54 -5.38 -4.50
C PHE A 137 -7.52 -4.37 -3.35
N THR A 138 -7.16 -4.81 -2.14
CA THR A 138 -6.85 -3.89 -1.04
C THR A 138 -5.63 -3.04 -1.44
N PRO A 139 -5.69 -1.70 -1.34
CA PRO A 139 -4.60 -0.83 -1.78
C PRO A 139 -3.25 -1.19 -1.17
N TYR A 140 -3.24 -1.43 0.15
CA TYR A 140 -2.07 -1.85 0.90
C TYR A 140 -2.45 -2.56 2.20
N LYS A 141 -1.76 -3.64 2.54
CA LYS A 141 -1.77 -4.29 3.86
C LYS A 141 -0.38 -4.85 4.15
N GLU A 142 0.10 -4.68 5.38
CA GLU A 142 1.29 -5.35 5.89
C GLU A 142 0.91 -6.25 7.06
N SER A 143 1.51 -7.44 7.13
CA SER A 143 1.44 -8.33 8.30
C SER A 143 2.84 -8.83 8.66
N ARG A 144 3.06 -9.05 9.96
CA ARG A 144 4.33 -9.50 10.53
C ARG A 144 4.08 -10.79 11.29
N ILE A 145 4.67 -11.89 10.81
CA ILE A 145 4.44 -13.22 11.38
C ILE A 145 5.79 -13.85 11.69
N ARG A 146 5.89 -14.50 12.84
CA ARG A 146 7.09 -15.24 13.22
C ARG A 146 7.23 -16.47 12.33
N VAL A 147 8.42 -16.69 11.80
CA VAL A 147 8.74 -17.92 11.07
C VAL A 147 8.86 -19.04 12.12
N PRO A 148 8.03 -20.09 12.05
CA PRO A 148 8.11 -21.18 13.01
C PRO A 148 9.48 -21.86 13.02
N HIS A 149 9.97 -22.23 14.21
CA HIS A 149 11.24 -22.93 14.42
C HIS A 149 12.49 -22.17 13.92
N SER A 150 12.43 -20.84 13.90
CA SER A 150 13.53 -19.98 13.45
C SER A 150 14.35 -19.38 14.59
N GLU A 151 14.05 -19.77 15.83
CA GLU A 151 14.69 -19.27 17.03
C GLU A 151 16.12 -19.82 17.19
N ILE A 152 17.07 -18.91 17.37
CA ILE A 152 18.48 -19.23 17.58
C ILE A 152 18.95 -18.50 18.84
N ILE A 153 19.46 -19.25 19.81
CA ILE A 153 20.08 -18.68 21.02
C ILE A 153 21.56 -18.42 20.73
N GLY A 154 21.98 -17.17 20.87
CA GLY A 154 23.36 -16.75 20.78
C GLY A 154 23.87 -16.15 22.09
N LYS A 155 25.20 -16.08 22.22
CA LYS A 155 25.82 -15.29 23.28
C LYS A 155 25.51 -13.82 23.06
N CYS A 156 25.26 -13.07 24.14
CA CYS A 156 25.08 -11.63 24.06
C CYS A 156 26.35 -10.96 23.51
N PRO A 157 26.27 -10.16 22.42
CA PRO A 157 27.44 -9.51 21.84
C PRO A 157 28.06 -8.47 22.79
N GLY A 158 27.25 -7.82 23.64
CA GLY A 158 27.73 -6.79 24.56
C GLY A 158 28.55 -7.32 25.75
N CYS A 159 28.32 -8.56 26.19
CA CYS A 159 29.01 -9.14 27.36
C CYS A 159 29.64 -10.50 27.07
N HIS A 160 29.63 -10.95 25.82
CA HIS A 160 30.19 -12.23 25.36
C HIS A 160 29.72 -13.45 26.16
N GLY A 161 28.46 -13.47 26.59
CA GLY A 161 27.91 -14.57 27.40
C GLY A 161 27.94 -14.37 28.92
N ARG A 162 28.61 -13.33 29.44
CA ARG A 162 28.84 -13.17 30.89
C ARG A 162 27.64 -12.68 31.69
N GLY A 163 26.66 -12.01 31.07
CA GLY A 163 25.56 -11.33 31.75
C GLY A 163 25.94 -10.03 32.45
N SER A 164 27.24 -9.80 32.68
CA SER A 164 27.78 -8.59 33.30
C SER A 164 28.83 -7.91 32.42
N VAL A 165 29.01 -6.61 32.63
CA VAL A 165 30.08 -5.79 32.03
C VAL A 165 30.92 -5.19 33.14
N VAL A 166 32.21 -5.01 32.88
CA VAL A 166 33.14 -4.45 33.87
C VAL A 166 32.79 -2.98 34.12
N CYS A 167 32.80 -2.55 35.39
CA CYS A 167 32.58 -1.16 35.75
C CYS A 167 33.72 -0.28 35.21
N PRO A 168 33.45 0.64 34.27
CA PRO A 168 34.50 1.47 33.67
C PRO A 168 35.11 2.44 34.68
N THR A 169 34.36 2.84 35.71
CA THR A 169 34.85 3.73 36.77
C THR A 169 35.86 3.05 37.68
N CYS A 170 35.67 1.76 37.99
CA CYS A 170 36.55 1.02 38.90
C CYS A 170 37.75 0.37 38.19
N ASN A 171 37.67 0.18 36.88
CA ASN A 171 38.58 -0.67 36.12
C ASN A 171 39.01 -0.04 34.79
N ALA A 172 39.13 1.30 34.74
CA ALA A 172 39.48 2.03 33.53
C ALA A 172 40.82 1.56 32.92
N ASP A 173 41.77 1.18 33.78
CA ASP A 173 43.15 0.79 33.42
C ASP A 173 43.39 -0.73 33.54
N GLN A 174 42.34 -1.56 33.44
CA GLN A 174 42.48 -3.02 33.58
C GLN A 174 42.48 -3.74 32.23
N ASP A 175 43.29 -4.80 32.15
CA ASP A 175 43.35 -5.67 30.99
C ASP A 175 41.99 -6.35 30.75
N PRO A 176 41.57 -6.53 29.48
CA PRO A 176 40.35 -7.22 29.13
C PRO A 176 40.27 -8.62 29.77
N GLY A 177 39.28 -8.84 30.64
CA GLY A 177 39.07 -10.12 31.32
C GLY A 177 39.33 -10.11 32.82
N PHE A 178 39.99 -9.08 33.34
CA PHE A 178 40.19 -8.90 34.78
C PHE A 178 39.38 -7.71 35.30
N TYR A 179 38.92 -7.80 36.55
CA TYR A 179 38.24 -6.71 37.23
C TYR A 179 38.56 -6.74 38.71
N ARG A 180 38.47 -5.57 39.34
CA ARG A 180 38.68 -5.36 40.76
C ARG A 180 37.34 -5.12 41.44
N GLU A 181 37.09 -5.89 42.48
CA GLU A 181 35.96 -5.71 43.39
C GLU A 181 36.37 -4.80 44.56
N GLY A 182 35.40 -4.36 45.35
CA GLY A 182 35.61 -3.61 46.59
C GLY A 182 36.19 -2.19 46.40
N GLN A 183 36.23 -1.67 45.18
CA GLN A 183 36.75 -0.33 44.92
C GLN A 183 35.88 0.72 45.60
N THR A 184 36.50 1.54 46.44
CA THR A 184 35.85 2.56 47.25
C THR A 184 36.62 3.87 47.15
N SER A 185 35.92 4.99 47.27
CA SER A 185 36.53 6.33 47.31
C SER A 185 36.54 6.87 48.73
N GLN A 186 37.50 7.72 49.07
CA GLN A 186 37.49 8.40 50.37
C GLN A 186 36.26 9.31 50.46
N CYS A 187 35.57 9.29 51.59
CA CYS A 187 34.43 10.17 51.80
C CYS A 187 34.94 11.62 51.87
N PRO A 188 34.49 12.52 50.96
CA PRO A 188 34.99 13.89 50.91
C PRO A 188 34.57 14.71 52.14
N MET A 189 33.47 14.31 52.80
CA MET A 189 32.94 15.02 53.97
C MET A 189 33.75 14.81 55.25
N CYS A 190 34.42 13.66 55.38
CA CYS A 190 35.23 13.34 56.56
C CYS A 190 36.68 12.99 56.20
N TYR A 191 37.08 13.17 54.94
CA TYR A 191 38.42 12.87 54.42
C TYR A 191 38.96 11.50 54.86
N GLY A 192 38.11 10.46 54.81
CA GLY A 192 38.50 9.11 55.22
C GLY A 192 38.34 8.77 56.71
N ARG A 193 38.05 9.73 57.60
CA ARG A 193 37.97 9.48 59.06
C ARG A 193 36.74 8.70 59.52
N GLY A 194 35.62 8.80 58.81
CA GLY A 194 34.33 8.30 59.30
C GLY A 194 33.64 9.19 60.35
N LEU A 195 34.36 10.19 60.87
CA LEU A 195 33.89 11.15 61.87
C LEU A 195 34.04 12.59 61.35
N ILE A 196 33.16 13.48 61.79
CA ILE A 196 33.22 14.93 61.55
C ILE A 196 33.56 15.60 62.88
N ALA A 197 34.71 16.26 62.91
CA ALA A 197 35.21 16.98 64.08
C ALA A 197 34.57 18.38 64.18
N HIS A 198 34.07 18.72 65.37
CA HIS A 198 33.46 20.01 65.67
C HIS A 198 34.44 20.94 66.40
N LYS A 199 34.14 22.24 66.37
CA LYS A 199 34.98 23.28 67.02
C LYS A 199 35.03 23.17 68.54
N ASP A 200 34.04 22.51 69.15
CA ASP A 200 33.95 22.26 70.59
C ASP A 200 34.75 21.01 71.02
N GLY A 201 35.43 20.34 70.08
CA GLY A 201 36.22 19.14 70.33
C GLY A 201 35.42 17.83 70.33
N SER A 202 34.11 17.88 70.06
CA SER A 202 33.29 16.68 69.90
C SER A 202 33.39 16.10 68.48
N ASP A 203 33.25 14.78 68.36
CA ASP A 203 33.18 14.06 67.08
C ASP A 203 31.76 13.53 66.84
N THR A 204 31.26 13.68 65.62
CA THR A 204 30.00 13.05 65.20
C THR A 204 30.23 12.07 64.07
N VAL A 205 29.44 10.98 64.05
CA VAL A 205 29.50 10.00 62.97
C VAL A 205 29.13 10.67 61.65
N CYS A 206 30.02 10.57 60.66
CA CYS A 206 29.78 11.09 59.33
C CYS A 206 28.61 10.34 58.69
N GLN A 207 27.47 11.02 58.55
CA GLN A 207 26.25 10.43 58.01
C GLN A 207 26.39 10.03 56.53
N ASN A 208 27.24 10.73 55.78
CA ASN A 208 27.45 10.48 54.36
C ASN A 208 28.11 9.11 54.09
N CYS A 209 29.01 8.65 54.97
CA CYS A 209 29.64 7.33 54.88
C CYS A 209 29.21 6.36 55.99
N LYS A 210 28.26 6.79 56.84
CA LYS A 210 27.77 6.04 58.01
C LYS A 210 28.90 5.53 58.91
N GLY A 211 29.94 6.34 59.11
CA GLY A 211 31.09 5.97 59.94
C GLY A 211 32.21 5.19 59.24
N ASN A 212 32.03 4.71 58.01
CA ASN A 212 33.03 3.87 57.33
C ASN A 212 34.25 4.64 56.78
N GLY A 213 34.15 5.96 56.65
CA GLY A 213 35.19 6.81 56.04
C GLY A 213 35.33 6.67 54.52
N LYS A 214 34.70 5.65 53.92
CA LYS A 214 34.74 5.37 52.49
C LYS A 214 33.34 5.31 51.90
N LEU A 215 33.23 5.65 50.62
CA LEU A 215 32.01 5.57 49.83
C LEU A 215 32.16 4.47 48.78
N SER A 216 31.10 3.69 48.58
CA SER A 216 31.05 2.71 47.50
C SER A 216 31.07 3.40 46.14
N CYS A 217 31.51 2.67 45.11
CA CYS A 217 31.42 3.19 43.74
C CYS A 217 29.95 3.42 43.40
N ALA A 218 29.58 4.63 42.99
CA ALA A 218 28.20 4.95 42.65
C ALA A 218 27.67 4.16 41.43
N THR A 219 28.57 3.70 40.55
CA THR A 219 28.20 3.02 39.30
C THR A 219 27.96 1.52 39.47
N CYS A 220 28.71 0.85 40.36
CA CYS A 220 28.66 -0.61 40.55
C CYS A 220 28.49 -1.05 42.00
N GLU A 221 28.24 -0.11 42.93
CA GLU A 221 28.12 -0.35 44.36
C GLU A 221 29.32 -1.12 44.95
N SER A 222 30.51 -0.85 44.41
CA SER A 222 31.76 -1.55 44.72
C SER A 222 31.82 -3.04 44.33
N CYS A 223 30.84 -3.56 43.58
CA CYS A 223 30.89 -4.93 43.04
C CYS A 223 31.88 -5.10 41.87
N GLY A 224 32.37 -4.00 41.28
CA GLY A 224 33.31 -4.06 40.14
C GLY A 224 32.69 -4.48 38.80
N LEU A 225 31.51 -5.11 38.83
CA LEU A 225 30.70 -5.50 37.68
C LEU A 225 29.37 -4.77 37.68
N MET A 226 28.83 -4.56 36.49
CA MET A 226 27.50 -4.01 36.25
C MET A 226 26.69 -5.00 35.44
N LYS A 227 25.37 -5.00 35.64
CA LYS A 227 24.45 -5.79 34.81
C LYS A 227 24.57 -5.34 33.35
N CYS A 228 24.77 -6.28 32.44
CA CYS A 228 24.81 -5.97 31.01
C CYS A 228 23.44 -5.45 30.58
N GLN A 229 23.40 -4.26 29.97
CA GLN A 229 22.14 -3.64 29.52
C GLN A 229 21.56 -4.33 28.28
N THR A 230 22.42 -4.83 27.38
CA THR A 230 21.99 -5.48 26.13
C THR A 230 21.20 -6.76 26.37
N CYS A 231 21.66 -7.64 27.28
CA CYS A 231 20.97 -8.88 27.63
C CYS A 231 20.25 -8.83 28.99
N GLN A 232 20.22 -7.65 29.62
CA GLN A 232 19.65 -7.46 30.95
C GLN A 232 20.07 -8.55 31.96
N GLY A 233 21.36 -8.87 32.00
CA GLY A 233 21.91 -9.84 32.96
C GLY A 233 21.91 -11.29 32.52
N SER A 234 21.20 -11.68 31.44
CA SER A 234 21.04 -13.10 31.10
C SER A 234 22.25 -13.73 30.39
N GLY A 235 23.13 -12.90 29.82
CA GLY A 235 24.27 -13.33 29.02
C GLY A 235 23.91 -13.88 27.63
N SER A 236 22.62 -14.10 27.35
CA SER A 236 22.15 -14.74 26.12
C SER A 236 21.12 -13.88 25.39
N MET A 237 21.11 -13.97 24.07
CA MET A 237 20.11 -13.33 23.22
C MET A 237 19.42 -14.40 22.38
N VAL A 238 18.13 -14.25 22.16
CA VAL A 238 17.38 -15.08 21.21
C VAL A 238 17.12 -14.25 19.97
N SER A 239 17.52 -14.77 18.82
CA SER A 239 17.20 -14.23 17.51
C SER A 239 16.12 -15.08 16.87
N ARG A 240 15.13 -14.46 16.24
CA ARG A 240 14.07 -15.14 15.48
C ARG A 240 13.87 -14.48 14.13
N LYS A 241 13.43 -15.25 13.14
CA LYS A 241 13.04 -14.71 11.84
C LYS A 241 11.57 -14.29 11.88
N VAL A 242 11.29 -13.13 11.33
CA VAL A 242 9.95 -12.57 11.15
C VAL A 242 9.74 -12.34 9.67
N ALA A 243 8.71 -12.99 9.13
CA ALA A 243 8.22 -12.74 7.79
C ALA A 243 7.41 -11.45 7.79
N VAL A 244 7.81 -10.50 6.96
CA VAL A 244 7.06 -9.30 6.65
C VAL A 244 6.38 -9.53 5.32
N VAL A 245 5.05 -9.61 5.34
CA VAL A 245 4.23 -9.89 4.16
C VAL A 245 3.45 -8.65 3.80
N ARG A 246 3.55 -8.22 2.54
CA ARG A 246 2.87 -7.02 2.03
C ARG A 246 1.98 -7.39 0.86
N TRP A 247 0.72 -7.04 0.96
CA TRP A 247 -0.22 -7.07 -0.17
C TRP A 247 -0.41 -5.65 -0.67
N LYS A 248 -0.32 -5.46 -1.98
CA LYS A 248 -0.54 -4.15 -2.60
C LYS A 248 -1.24 -4.27 -3.94
N THR A 249 -2.01 -3.23 -4.27
CA THR A 249 -2.59 -3.07 -5.60
C THR A 249 -1.92 -1.92 -6.31
N VAL A 250 -1.43 -2.18 -7.52
CA VAL A 250 -0.97 -1.16 -8.44
C VAL A 250 -1.98 -1.07 -9.57
N SER A 251 -2.46 0.14 -9.85
CA SER A 251 -3.46 0.39 -10.88
C SER A 251 -2.84 1.17 -12.03
N ALA A 252 -2.80 0.55 -13.21
CA ALA A 252 -2.57 1.27 -14.46
C ALA A 252 -3.89 1.81 -14.98
N ARG A 253 -3.91 3.06 -15.44
CA ARG A 253 -5.13 3.70 -15.94
C ARG A 253 -4.89 4.42 -17.26
N LYS A 254 -5.83 4.29 -18.17
CA LYS A 254 -5.88 5.01 -19.44
C LYS A 254 -7.23 5.65 -19.64
N VAL A 255 -7.24 6.85 -20.19
CA VAL A 255 -8.47 7.57 -20.57
C VAL A 255 -8.37 7.91 -22.06
N SER A 256 -9.44 7.67 -22.79
CA SER A 256 -9.60 8.07 -24.18
C SER A 256 -10.87 8.89 -24.32
N ALA A 257 -10.69 10.19 -24.53
CA ALA A 257 -11.77 11.12 -24.83
C ALA A 257 -11.86 11.35 -26.34
N ALA A 258 -13.07 11.38 -26.88
CA ALA A 258 -13.27 11.86 -28.25
C ALA A 258 -12.80 13.32 -28.36
N SER A 259 -12.33 13.74 -29.55
CA SER A 259 -11.88 15.11 -29.82
C SER A 259 -12.92 16.17 -29.43
N GLY A 260 -14.20 15.81 -29.47
CA GLY A 260 -15.30 16.68 -29.06
C GLY A 260 -15.33 17.03 -27.57
N ALA A 261 -14.80 16.16 -26.70
CA ALA A 261 -14.78 16.31 -25.24
C ALA A 261 -13.46 16.84 -24.67
N ALA A 262 -12.47 17.18 -25.52
CA ALA A 262 -11.14 17.61 -25.10
C ALA A 262 -11.08 18.92 -24.28
N SER A 263 -12.16 19.72 -24.31
CA SER A 263 -12.29 20.97 -23.53
C SER A 263 -12.84 20.76 -22.12
N VAL A 264 -13.27 19.55 -21.79
CA VAL A 264 -13.73 19.17 -20.45
C VAL A 264 -12.53 18.62 -19.67
N PRO A 265 -12.19 19.17 -18.50
CA PRO A 265 -11.04 18.73 -17.73
C PRO A 265 -11.24 17.31 -17.18
N ASP A 266 -10.13 16.57 -17.05
CA ASP A 266 -10.16 15.17 -16.63
C ASP A 266 -10.81 14.95 -15.27
N ASP A 267 -10.66 15.88 -14.31
CA ASP A 267 -11.24 15.75 -12.96
C ASP A 267 -12.77 15.71 -12.97
N VAL A 268 -13.41 16.32 -13.97
CA VAL A 268 -14.86 16.24 -14.18
C VAL A 268 -15.27 14.80 -14.53
N PHE A 269 -14.48 14.13 -15.38
CA PHE A 269 -14.71 12.72 -15.73
C PHE A 269 -14.39 11.76 -14.59
N HIS A 270 -13.46 12.12 -13.70
CA HIS A 270 -13.15 11.30 -12.51
C HIS A 270 -14.32 11.25 -11.52
N ARG A 271 -15.11 12.32 -11.41
CA ARG A 271 -16.30 12.38 -10.54
C ARG A 271 -17.51 11.67 -11.15
N ALA A 272 -17.61 11.66 -12.48
CA ALA A 272 -18.72 11.04 -13.19
C ALA A 272 -18.63 9.51 -13.11
N LYS A 273 -19.66 8.85 -12.58
CA LYS A 273 -19.76 7.39 -12.59
C LYS A 273 -20.06 6.91 -14.02
N GLY A 274 -19.10 6.23 -14.64
CA GLY A 274 -19.28 5.54 -15.92
C GLY A 274 -20.00 4.20 -15.77
N VAL A 275 -20.48 3.66 -16.90
CA VAL A 275 -21.02 2.30 -17.00
C VAL A 275 -19.88 1.36 -17.37
N GLU A 276 -19.75 0.25 -16.65
CA GLU A 276 -18.79 -0.80 -16.98
C GLU A 276 -19.24 -1.54 -18.24
N LEU A 277 -18.41 -1.50 -19.27
CA LEU A 277 -18.58 -2.27 -20.51
C LEU A 277 -17.87 -3.63 -20.42
N TRP A 278 -16.84 -3.71 -19.58
CA TRP A 278 -16.06 -4.91 -19.35
C TRP A 278 -15.54 -4.92 -17.92
N ASN A 279 -15.61 -6.08 -17.28
CA ASN A 279 -15.02 -6.33 -15.98
C ASN A 279 -14.59 -7.79 -15.94
N ASN A 280 -13.29 -8.03 -16.02
CA ASN A 280 -12.73 -9.37 -15.96
C ASN A 280 -11.67 -9.46 -14.87
N GLN A 281 -11.81 -10.44 -14.00
CA GLN A 281 -10.81 -10.79 -13.00
C GLN A 281 -10.18 -12.12 -13.38
N ALA A 282 -8.87 -12.12 -13.61
CA ALA A 282 -8.11 -13.30 -13.97
C ALA A 282 -7.19 -13.73 -12.82
N ALA A 283 -7.05 -15.04 -12.63
CA ALA A 283 -5.95 -15.58 -11.83
C ALA A 283 -4.64 -15.24 -12.56
N TYR A 284 -3.73 -14.55 -11.89
CA TYR A 284 -2.47 -14.00 -12.44
C TYR A 284 -2.62 -12.82 -13.41
N GLN A 285 -2.90 -13.04 -14.69
CA GLN A 285 -2.81 -11.99 -15.71
C GLN A 285 -4.06 -11.89 -16.56
N CYS A 286 -4.53 -10.66 -16.77
CA CYS A 286 -5.60 -10.36 -17.72
C CYS A 286 -5.06 -10.28 -19.14
N THR A 287 -5.86 -10.79 -20.09
CA THR A 287 -5.68 -10.56 -21.52
C THR A 287 -6.55 -9.38 -21.98
N PRO A 288 -6.23 -8.76 -23.12
CA PRO A 288 -7.12 -7.78 -23.73
C PRO A 288 -8.53 -8.36 -23.95
N ALA A 289 -9.54 -7.59 -23.56
CA ALA A 289 -10.95 -7.83 -23.87
C ALA A 289 -11.20 -7.86 -25.39
N HIS A 290 -12.19 -8.65 -25.80
CA HIS A 290 -12.65 -8.77 -27.18
C HIS A 290 -14.12 -8.33 -27.31
N PHE A 291 -14.34 -7.29 -28.12
CA PHE A 291 -15.63 -6.73 -28.49
C PHE A 291 -15.85 -6.98 -29.99
N SER A 292 -16.89 -7.75 -30.33
CA SER A 292 -17.25 -8.08 -31.72
C SER A 292 -17.48 -6.84 -32.57
N ASP A 293 -18.14 -5.84 -31.99
CA ASP A 293 -18.67 -4.68 -32.72
C ASP A 293 -17.86 -3.40 -32.53
N SER A 294 -16.65 -3.50 -31.95
CA SER A 294 -15.83 -2.32 -31.68
C SER A 294 -14.32 -2.58 -31.77
N TYR A 295 -13.74 -2.24 -32.92
CA TYR A 295 -12.29 -2.19 -33.10
C TYR A 295 -11.62 -1.22 -32.12
N PHE A 296 -12.24 -0.07 -31.86
CA PHE A 296 -11.73 0.94 -30.93
C PHE A 296 -11.58 0.35 -29.52
N LEU A 297 -12.60 -0.33 -28.99
CA LEU A 297 -12.53 -0.91 -27.65
C LEU A 297 -11.50 -2.04 -27.56
N ASN A 298 -11.34 -2.85 -28.62
CA ASN A 298 -10.29 -3.88 -28.68
C ASN A 298 -8.87 -3.28 -28.62
N ARG A 299 -8.64 -2.21 -29.36
CA ARG A 299 -7.37 -1.48 -29.34
C ARG A 299 -7.14 -0.80 -27.99
N PHE A 300 -8.13 -0.08 -27.48
CA PHE A 300 -8.04 0.62 -26.19
C PHE A 300 -7.76 -0.37 -25.04
N SER A 301 -8.47 -1.49 -25.03
CA SER A 301 -8.24 -2.63 -24.14
C SER A 301 -6.79 -3.13 -24.19
N SER A 302 -6.25 -3.31 -25.39
CA SER A 302 -4.86 -3.73 -25.57
C SER A 302 -3.86 -2.68 -25.06
N GLU A 303 -4.17 -1.40 -25.29
CA GLU A 303 -3.36 -0.28 -24.79
C GLU A 303 -3.36 -0.22 -23.26
N VAL A 304 -4.51 -0.42 -22.59
CA VAL A 304 -4.61 -0.47 -21.11
C VAL A 304 -3.76 -1.62 -20.55
N ILE A 305 -3.85 -2.80 -21.17
CA ILE A 305 -3.06 -3.98 -20.77
C ILE A 305 -1.56 -3.77 -21.00
N ALA A 306 -1.17 -3.00 -22.02
CA ALA A 306 0.23 -2.67 -22.29
C ALA A 306 0.84 -1.72 -21.25
N GLU A 307 0.03 -0.93 -20.53
CA GLU A 307 0.48 -0.08 -19.41
C GLU A 307 0.75 -0.88 -18.11
N ARG A 308 0.73 -2.22 -18.17
CA ARG A 308 1.00 -3.08 -17.01
C ARG A 308 2.37 -2.74 -16.42
N GLY A 309 2.37 -2.39 -15.13
CA GLY A 309 3.58 -2.07 -14.39
C GLY A 309 4.50 -3.28 -14.18
N PRO A 310 5.81 -3.06 -13.94
CA PRO A 310 6.73 -4.13 -13.61
C PRO A 310 6.38 -4.77 -12.27
N VAL A 311 6.55 -6.10 -12.19
CA VAL A 311 6.39 -6.85 -10.95
C VAL A 311 7.73 -6.89 -10.22
N PRO A 312 7.81 -6.43 -8.96
CA PRO A 312 9.04 -6.50 -8.18
C PRO A 312 9.55 -7.94 -8.05
N PRO A 313 10.88 -8.18 -8.00
CA PRO A 313 11.43 -9.55 -7.97
C PRO A 313 11.00 -10.40 -6.77
N LEU A 314 10.71 -9.76 -5.63
CA LEU A 314 10.23 -10.41 -4.41
C LEU A 314 8.70 -10.54 -4.36
N ALA A 315 8.00 -10.02 -5.38
CA ALA A 315 6.55 -10.05 -5.48
C ALA A 315 6.07 -11.25 -6.29
N ARG A 316 4.92 -11.79 -5.91
CA ARG A 316 4.10 -12.69 -6.73
C ARG A 316 2.79 -12.00 -7.06
N VAL A 317 2.43 -11.98 -8.33
CA VAL A 317 1.09 -11.54 -8.76
C VAL A 317 0.08 -12.60 -8.34
N ILE A 318 -0.95 -12.18 -7.61
CA ILE A 318 -2.05 -13.06 -7.19
C ILE A 318 -3.11 -13.06 -8.28
N CYS A 319 -3.57 -11.88 -8.66
CA CYS A 319 -4.61 -11.71 -9.66
C CYS A 319 -4.57 -10.32 -10.27
N GLU A 320 -5.21 -10.21 -11.43
CA GLU A 320 -5.45 -8.94 -12.11
C GLU A 320 -6.94 -8.73 -12.32
N ARG A 321 -7.34 -7.45 -12.37
CA ARG A 321 -8.69 -7.04 -12.77
C ARG A 321 -8.59 -5.96 -13.83
N HIS A 322 -9.17 -6.25 -14.99
CA HIS A 322 -9.26 -5.35 -16.11
C HIS A 322 -10.70 -4.84 -16.23
N VAL A 323 -10.87 -3.52 -16.10
CA VAL A 323 -12.16 -2.84 -16.22
C VAL A 323 -12.09 -1.85 -17.37
N ILE A 324 -13.13 -1.84 -18.21
CA ILE A 324 -13.35 -0.77 -19.19
C ILE A 324 -14.73 -0.18 -18.90
N SER A 325 -14.77 1.13 -18.72
CA SER A 325 -15.97 1.89 -18.46
C SER A 325 -16.14 3.02 -19.45
N VAL A 326 -17.38 3.45 -19.66
CA VAL A 326 -17.73 4.61 -20.49
C VAL A 326 -18.49 5.63 -19.66
N VAL A 327 -18.08 6.89 -19.76
CA VAL A 327 -18.84 8.04 -19.29
C VAL A 327 -19.53 8.63 -20.52
N PRO A 328 -20.87 8.60 -20.60
CA PRO A 328 -21.58 9.24 -21.70
C PRO A 328 -21.37 10.75 -21.62
N VAL A 329 -21.00 11.37 -22.73
CA VAL A 329 -20.79 12.81 -22.83
C VAL A 329 -21.43 13.29 -24.11
N THR A 330 -22.33 14.27 -24.01
CA THR A 330 -22.98 14.87 -25.18
C THR A 330 -22.55 16.32 -25.29
N ARG A 331 -21.95 16.68 -26.42
CA ARG A 331 -21.64 18.08 -26.76
C ARG A 331 -22.82 18.68 -27.51
N VAL A 332 -23.34 19.78 -27.01
CA VAL A 332 -24.42 20.53 -27.64
C VAL A 332 -23.88 21.86 -28.11
N THR A 333 -24.06 22.18 -29.39
CA THR A 333 -23.68 23.46 -29.98
C THR A 333 -24.93 24.25 -30.34
N MET A 334 -25.03 25.46 -29.80
CA MET A 334 -26.14 26.37 -30.07
C MET A 334 -25.68 27.57 -30.90
N THR A 335 -26.53 28.03 -31.83
CA THR A 335 -26.23 29.18 -32.70
C THR A 335 -27.30 30.27 -32.59
N ALA A 336 -26.84 31.52 -32.65
CA ALA A 336 -27.72 32.67 -32.71
C ALA A 336 -28.32 32.84 -34.11
N HIS A 337 -29.64 33.03 -34.21
CA HIS A 337 -30.35 33.20 -35.48
C HIS A 337 -29.81 34.31 -36.41
N HIS A 338 -29.17 35.35 -35.86
CA HIS A 338 -28.85 36.57 -36.62
C HIS A 338 -27.42 37.10 -36.42
N ARG A 339 -26.56 36.45 -35.62
CA ARG A 339 -25.29 37.06 -35.17
C ARG A 339 -24.02 36.25 -35.46
N ASN A 340 -24.09 35.13 -36.20
CA ASN A 340 -22.96 34.20 -36.40
C ASN A 340 -22.18 33.89 -35.11
N ARG A 341 -22.88 33.88 -33.97
CA ARG A 341 -22.33 33.52 -32.66
C ARG A 341 -22.78 32.12 -32.33
N SER A 342 -21.88 31.34 -31.78
CA SER A 342 -22.16 30.01 -31.26
C SER A 342 -21.50 29.84 -29.89
N PHE A 343 -22.03 28.91 -29.11
CA PHE A 343 -21.33 28.35 -27.95
C PHE A 343 -21.69 26.88 -27.84
N SER A 344 -20.85 26.14 -27.13
CA SER A 344 -21.07 24.73 -26.86
C SER A 344 -21.03 24.46 -25.37
N PHE A 345 -21.84 23.50 -24.93
CA PHE A 345 -21.82 22.97 -23.57
C PHE A 345 -21.87 21.45 -23.60
N TYR A 346 -21.63 20.83 -22.46
CA TYR A 346 -21.46 19.40 -22.31
C TYR A 346 -22.46 18.86 -21.29
N ILE A 347 -23.06 17.73 -21.60
CA ILE A 347 -23.91 16.98 -20.67
C ILE A 347 -23.17 15.70 -20.33
N ILE A 348 -22.86 15.48 -19.04
CA ILE A 348 -21.92 14.47 -18.59
C ILE A 348 -22.60 13.45 -17.68
N GLY A 349 -22.37 12.17 -17.99
CA GLY A 349 -22.79 11.04 -17.18
C GLY A 349 -24.31 10.82 -17.15
N HIS A 350 -24.73 9.78 -16.43
CA HIS A 350 -26.15 9.46 -16.28
C HIS A 350 -26.92 10.45 -15.40
N ARG A 351 -26.20 11.23 -14.58
CA ARG A 351 -26.78 12.33 -13.80
C ARG A 351 -27.03 13.59 -14.64
N ARG A 352 -26.61 13.58 -15.92
CA ARG A 352 -26.82 14.66 -16.89
C ARG A 352 -26.31 16.01 -16.37
N GLU A 353 -25.13 15.99 -15.74
CA GLU A 353 -24.52 17.19 -15.20
C GLU A 353 -24.05 18.09 -16.35
N VAL A 354 -24.45 19.37 -16.33
CA VAL A 354 -24.10 20.33 -17.38
C VAL A 354 -22.77 20.99 -17.08
N TYR A 355 -21.77 20.74 -17.92
CA TYR A 355 -20.51 21.46 -17.91
C TYR A 355 -20.48 22.51 -19.01
N LEU A 356 -20.27 23.76 -18.60
CA LEU A 356 -20.12 24.92 -19.46
C LEU A 356 -19.13 25.86 -18.80
N ARG A 357 -18.07 26.23 -19.53
CA ARG A 357 -17.07 27.18 -19.04
C ARG A 357 -17.66 28.59 -18.98
N ASP A 358 -17.27 29.33 -17.95
CA ASP A 358 -17.80 30.66 -17.66
C ASP A 358 -17.56 31.67 -18.77
N THR A 359 -16.43 31.53 -19.47
CA THR A 359 -16.05 32.35 -20.61
C THR A 359 -16.81 32.04 -21.90
N ASP A 360 -17.41 30.85 -21.99
CA ASP A 360 -18.00 30.37 -23.24
C ASP A 360 -19.47 30.80 -23.39
N TYR A 361 -20.13 31.21 -22.30
CA TYR A 361 -21.53 31.62 -22.36
C TYR A 361 -21.68 33.01 -23.01
N PRO A 362 -22.53 33.17 -24.04
CA PRO A 362 -22.55 34.38 -24.87
C PRO A 362 -23.26 35.59 -24.25
N SER A 363 -23.93 35.42 -23.10
CA SER A 363 -24.67 36.48 -22.40
C SER A 363 -24.26 36.55 -20.93
N THR A 364 -23.07 37.05 -20.69
CA THR A 364 -22.56 37.37 -19.34
C THR A 364 -22.75 38.86 -19.07
N PHE A 365 -23.52 39.22 -18.04
CA PHE A 365 -23.70 40.59 -17.61
C PHE A 365 -23.82 40.64 -16.08
N CYS A 366 -22.92 41.37 -15.42
CA CYS A 366 -22.81 41.42 -13.97
C CYS A 366 -22.80 42.89 -13.51
N TRP A 367 -23.80 43.31 -12.74
CA TRP A 367 -23.95 44.69 -12.26
C TRP A 367 -23.07 45.01 -11.01
N GLY A 368 -22.03 44.21 -10.74
CA GLY A 368 -21.11 44.44 -9.60
C GLY A 368 -21.68 44.17 -8.20
N LEU A 369 -22.92 43.66 -8.10
CA LEU A 369 -23.59 43.34 -6.82
C LEU A 369 -23.76 41.83 -6.58
N CYS A 370 -23.17 40.97 -7.43
CA CYS A 370 -23.22 39.52 -7.22
C CYS A 370 -21.96 39.03 -6.48
N PRO A 371 -22.08 38.08 -5.52
CA PRO A 371 -20.95 37.48 -4.79
C PRO A 371 -19.87 36.79 -5.65
N CYS A 372 -20.06 36.67 -6.97
CA CYS A 372 -19.11 36.03 -7.88
C CYS A 372 -17.86 36.89 -8.18
N PHE A 373 -17.73 38.09 -7.62
CA PHE A 373 -16.57 38.97 -7.79
C PHE A 373 -15.32 38.52 -7.01
N ASP A 374 -15.46 37.60 -6.05
CA ASP A 374 -14.35 37.11 -5.21
C ASP A 374 -13.62 35.87 -5.79
N TRP A 375 -14.00 35.40 -6.99
CA TRP A 375 -13.42 34.19 -7.62
C TRP A 375 -12.77 34.45 -9.01
N LEU A 376 -12.52 35.70 -9.36
CA LEU A 376 -11.59 36.09 -10.45
C LEU A 376 -10.22 36.39 -9.85
#